data_AF-A0A8T4RUE2-F1
#
_entry.id   AF-A0A8T4RUE2-F1
#
_cell.length_a   1.000
_cell.length_b   1.000
_cell.length_c   1.000
_cell.angle_alpha   90.00
_cell.angle_beta   90.00
_cell.angle_gamma   90.00
#
_symmetry.space_group_name_H-M   'P 1'
#
loop_
_entity.id
_entity.type
_entity.pdbx_description
1 polymer ?
#
loop_
_entity_poly.entity_id
_entity_poly.type
_entity_poly.pdbx_seq_one_letter_code
_entity_poly.pdbx_strand_id
1 'polypeptide(L)'
;MKKLFITLISMMLMLTSIAQATFWATSGVQGELTNLNDGGTVNFVVRDLDNPSSVTVDPHTGNAIVLISENKELLIVTPSGTIPVHVGPESVYNPDFSWPLDSTVDADGNIWVADAEAIIKLDSFGRVIFKITGVDGIQFPRYVSYSERDDTLVAVGRYDLVKYDLLGKPLYRISGFKNPKDIDIYQPTGMIAVADTDNSVVKLFSMQGYVLQSYTLGVRQPYATAFDSNGNLWVVNTLDRKIMQFSPFGQHLENDIINSEIGVPKEIFVDHATNDLFVVDKEDLWRLTKEGKVKLVITFDQPISDIALDLGASSSYIPTSLPAPSVSSTSYQDMRASSSAVQRRDMSSIQTRTPQQVPPSEETTREETRSAPVSAPDYAEEEMNEEVTQLRQQVAEQRQVMNEIITKQPVAQEDKNSEIIAVLVVTFLILLVLAFLGGMMLRKKKE
;
A
#
# COMPACT_ATOMS: atom_id res chain seq x y z
N MET A 1 -7.78 43.36 6.18
CA MET A 1 -8.81 42.70 5.35
C MET A 1 -8.25 42.04 4.10
N LYS A 2 -7.55 42.73 3.19
CA LYS A 2 -6.97 42.08 1.98
C LYS A 2 -6.02 40.90 2.26
N LYS A 3 -5.13 41.00 3.26
CA LYS A 3 -4.26 39.89 3.67
C LYS A 3 -5.05 38.69 4.22
N LEU A 4 -6.03 38.94 5.09
CA LEU A 4 -6.89 37.90 5.67
C LEU A 4 -7.73 37.18 4.58
N PHE A 5 -8.21 37.91 3.58
CA PHE A 5 -8.97 37.36 2.45
C PHE A 5 -8.10 36.50 1.53
N ILE A 6 -6.85 36.91 1.26
CA ILE A 6 -5.87 36.10 0.50
C ILE A 6 -5.47 34.85 1.29
N THR A 7 -5.28 34.96 2.61
CA THR A 7 -5.00 33.79 3.47
C THR A 7 -6.17 32.82 3.50
N LEU A 8 -7.42 33.30 3.60
CA LEU A 8 -8.62 32.48 3.55
C LEU A 8 -8.80 31.80 2.19
N ILE A 9 -8.58 32.49 1.07
CA ILE A 9 -8.62 31.88 -0.27
C ILE A 9 -7.50 30.85 -0.44
N SER A 10 -6.28 31.11 0.06
CA SER A 10 -5.18 30.14 0.03
C SER A 10 -5.47 28.92 0.93
N MET A 11 -6.11 29.11 2.08
CA MET A 11 -6.55 28.02 2.96
C MET A 11 -7.68 27.22 2.32
N MET A 12 -8.64 27.90 1.69
CA MET A 12 -9.78 27.28 1.02
C MET A 12 -9.35 26.54 -0.26
N LEU A 13 -8.36 27.05 -1.01
CA LEU A 13 -7.71 26.37 -2.12
C LEU A 13 -6.87 25.16 -1.65
N MET A 14 -6.22 25.25 -0.48
CA MET A 14 -5.56 24.09 0.14
C MET A 14 -6.57 23.04 0.64
N LEU A 15 -7.76 23.45 1.07
CA LEU A 15 -8.84 22.56 1.52
C LEU A 15 -9.64 21.93 0.35
N THR A 16 -9.46 22.40 -0.88
CA THR A 16 -10.10 21.84 -2.09
C THR A 16 -9.15 20.99 -2.95
N SER A 17 -7.94 20.69 -2.49
CA SER A 17 -7.16 19.61 -3.09
C SER A 17 -7.83 18.29 -2.73
N ILE A 18 -8.89 17.93 -3.45
CA ILE A 18 -9.28 16.53 -3.59
C ILE A 18 -7.99 15.85 -4.04
N ALA A 19 -7.44 14.97 -3.20
CA ALA A 19 -6.30 14.15 -3.60
C ALA A 19 -6.73 13.48 -4.91
N GLN A 20 -6.13 13.92 -6.03
CA GLN A 20 -6.40 13.29 -7.30
C GLN A 20 -5.89 11.87 -7.17
N ALA A 21 -6.70 10.88 -7.57
CA ALA A 21 -6.24 9.51 -7.65
C ALA A 21 -4.90 9.48 -8.40
N THR A 22 -3.90 8.86 -7.78
CA THR A 22 -2.58 8.70 -8.39
C THR A 22 -2.36 7.26 -8.79
N PHE A 23 -1.71 7.10 -9.93
CA PHE A 23 -1.27 5.81 -10.44
C PHE A 23 0.25 5.76 -10.33
N TRP A 24 0.73 4.56 -10.05
CA TRP A 24 2.13 4.22 -10.06
C TRP A 24 2.33 3.11 -11.06
N ALA A 25 3.18 3.31 -12.06
CA ALA A 25 3.44 2.30 -13.07
C ALA A 25 4.94 2.00 -13.14
N THR A 26 5.30 0.73 -13.18
CA THR A 26 6.65 0.28 -13.49
C THR A 26 6.77 -0.11 -14.95
N SER A 27 7.91 0.17 -15.59
CA SER A 27 8.07 -0.06 -17.03
C SER A 27 9.47 -0.57 -17.41
N GLY A 28 9.52 -1.55 -18.31
CA GLY A 28 10.66 -1.90 -19.18
C GLY A 28 12.00 -2.31 -18.56
N VAL A 29 12.92 -2.76 -19.42
CA VAL A 29 14.26 -3.28 -19.04
C VAL A 29 15.14 -2.19 -18.42
N GLN A 30 15.22 -1.00 -19.01
CA GLN A 30 15.96 0.11 -18.37
C GLN A 30 15.29 0.59 -17.08
N GLY A 31 13.99 0.32 -16.92
CA GLY A 31 13.28 0.48 -15.67
C GLY A 31 12.89 1.91 -15.35
N GLU A 32 11.60 2.18 -15.36
CA GLU A 32 11.03 3.43 -14.87
C GLU A 32 9.95 3.16 -13.84
N LEU A 33 9.83 4.05 -12.84
CA LEU A 33 8.65 4.21 -12.01
C LEU A 33 8.03 5.56 -12.36
N THR A 34 6.83 5.54 -12.90
CA THR A 34 6.08 6.75 -13.25
C THR A 34 4.96 6.96 -12.24
N ASN A 35 4.90 8.16 -11.67
CA ASN A 35 3.73 8.62 -10.91
C ASN A 35 2.92 9.58 -11.78
N LEU A 36 1.61 9.36 -11.87
CA LEU A 36 0.69 10.15 -12.70
C LEU A 36 -0.69 10.28 -12.04
N ASN A 37 -1.50 11.23 -12.49
CA ASN A 37 -2.91 11.31 -12.10
C ASN A 37 -3.85 10.50 -13.01
N ASP A 38 -5.11 10.35 -12.62
CA ASP A 38 -6.17 9.67 -13.37
C ASP A 38 -6.47 10.26 -14.76
N GLY A 39 -6.01 11.48 -15.02
CA GLY A 39 -6.07 12.15 -16.31
C GLY A 39 -4.91 11.82 -17.26
N GLY A 40 -3.92 11.05 -16.81
CA GLY A 40 -2.72 10.74 -17.61
C GLY A 40 -1.60 11.78 -17.51
N THR A 41 -1.70 12.76 -16.61
CA THR A 41 -0.63 13.74 -16.42
C THR A 41 0.44 13.17 -15.51
N VAL A 42 1.66 13.06 -16.03
CA VAL A 42 2.82 12.59 -15.26
C VAL A 42 3.25 13.65 -14.25
N ASN A 43 3.35 13.24 -12.99
CA ASN A 43 3.83 14.08 -11.89
C ASN A 43 5.36 14.04 -11.83
N PHE A 44 5.95 12.84 -11.82
CA PHE A 44 7.39 12.61 -11.90
C PHE A 44 7.71 11.19 -12.38
N VAL A 45 8.97 10.97 -12.75
CA VAL A 45 9.49 9.67 -13.16
C VAL A 45 10.81 9.41 -12.45
N VAL A 46 10.95 8.23 -11.84
CA VAL A 46 12.23 7.68 -11.38
C VAL A 46 12.76 6.76 -12.48
N ARG A 47 14.01 6.97 -12.91
CA ARG A 47 14.61 6.29 -14.06
C ARG A 47 15.76 5.38 -13.65
N ASP A 48 16.15 4.47 -14.53
CA ASP A 48 17.30 3.57 -14.38
C ASP A 48 17.13 2.58 -13.20
N LEU A 49 15.89 2.14 -12.97
CA LEU A 49 15.58 1.13 -11.96
C LEU A 49 16.07 -0.27 -12.37
N ASP A 50 16.32 -0.52 -13.65
CA ASP A 50 16.74 -1.81 -14.22
C ASP A 50 15.76 -2.96 -13.87
N ASN A 51 14.75 -3.14 -14.73
CA ASN A 51 13.72 -4.17 -14.63
C ASN A 51 12.92 -4.15 -13.29
N PRO A 52 12.23 -3.04 -12.96
CA PRO A 52 11.26 -3.01 -11.88
C PRO A 52 10.08 -3.94 -12.22
N SER A 53 9.82 -4.90 -11.34
CA SER A 53 8.91 -6.01 -11.60
C SER A 53 7.51 -5.80 -11.04
N SER A 54 7.41 -5.06 -9.94
CA SER A 54 6.15 -4.81 -9.25
C SER A 54 6.15 -3.47 -8.55
N VAL A 55 4.97 -2.88 -8.46
CA VAL A 55 4.68 -1.73 -7.62
C VAL A 55 3.40 -1.96 -6.85
N THR A 56 3.43 -1.68 -5.55
CA THR A 56 2.28 -1.74 -4.65
C THR A 56 2.14 -0.42 -3.94
N VAL A 57 0.92 0.01 -3.62
CA VAL A 57 0.69 1.20 -2.79
C VAL A 57 0.39 0.77 -1.36
N ASP A 58 1.04 1.39 -0.38
CA ASP A 58 0.59 1.36 1.00
C ASP A 58 -0.66 2.25 1.16
N PRO A 59 -1.85 1.67 1.40
CA PRO A 59 -3.09 2.44 1.45
C PRO A 59 -3.17 3.42 2.63
N HIS A 60 -2.29 3.29 3.64
CA HIS A 60 -2.27 4.18 4.80
C HIS A 60 -1.50 5.47 4.51
N THR A 61 -0.46 5.38 3.69
CA THR A 61 0.51 6.47 3.45
C THR A 61 0.52 7.00 2.01
N GLY A 62 0.01 6.23 1.04
CA GLY A 62 0.12 6.51 -0.39
C GLY A 62 1.52 6.26 -0.96
N ASN A 63 2.45 5.72 -0.15
CA ASN A 63 3.79 5.40 -0.62
C ASN A 63 3.76 4.20 -1.56
N ALA A 64 4.54 4.26 -2.64
CA ALA A 64 4.78 3.13 -3.53
C ALA A 64 5.91 2.26 -3.00
N ILE A 65 5.66 0.97 -2.84
CA ILE A 65 6.65 -0.08 -2.63
C ILE A 65 7.00 -0.62 -4.01
N VAL A 66 8.26 -0.54 -4.40
CA VAL A 66 8.73 -0.93 -5.73
C VAL A 66 9.77 -2.03 -5.60
N LEU A 67 9.52 -3.15 -6.27
CA LEU A 67 10.45 -4.27 -6.34
C LEU A 67 11.25 -4.19 -7.63
N ILE A 68 12.56 -4.36 -7.50
CA ILE A 68 13.50 -4.36 -8.61
C ILE A 68 14.14 -5.75 -8.66
N SER A 69 13.58 -6.65 -9.47
CA SER A 69 13.98 -8.07 -9.42
C SER A 69 15.45 -8.27 -9.77
N GLU A 70 15.94 -7.61 -10.82
CA GLU A 70 17.31 -7.82 -11.32
C GLU A 70 18.35 -7.36 -10.29
N ASN A 71 18.11 -6.21 -9.67
CA ASN A 71 18.97 -5.67 -8.63
C ASN A 71 18.76 -6.31 -7.25
N LYS A 72 17.68 -7.09 -7.07
CA LYS A 72 17.27 -7.67 -5.79
C LYS A 72 17.03 -6.60 -4.73
N GLU A 73 16.35 -5.54 -5.13
CA GLU A 73 16.13 -4.35 -4.30
C GLU A 73 14.65 -4.07 -4.07
N LEU A 74 14.38 -3.37 -2.98
CA LEU A 74 13.08 -2.77 -2.68
C LEU A 74 13.27 -1.29 -2.36
N LEU A 75 12.42 -0.45 -2.95
CA LEU A 75 12.33 0.97 -2.70
C LEU A 75 10.96 1.32 -2.13
N ILE A 76 10.92 2.23 -1.15
CA ILE A 76 9.68 2.92 -0.79
C ILE A 76 9.79 4.35 -1.32
N VAL A 77 8.87 4.73 -2.20
CA VAL A 77 8.82 6.02 -2.86
C VAL A 77 7.58 6.77 -2.41
N THR A 78 7.77 7.94 -1.82
CA THR A 78 6.66 8.79 -1.36
C THR A 78 5.93 9.45 -2.52
N PRO A 79 4.67 9.89 -2.36
CA PRO A 79 3.95 10.68 -3.37
C PRO A 79 4.64 11.97 -3.81
N SER A 80 5.62 12.47 -3.03
CA SER A 80 6.44 13.63 -3.38
C SER A 80 7.71 13.29 -4.16
N GLY A 81 7.96 12.00 -4.45
CA GLY A 81 9.11 11.50 -5.19
C GLY A 81 10.37 11.25 -4.35
N THR A 82 10.30 11.42 -3.01
CA THR A 82 11.43 11.04 -2.13
C THR A 82 11.49 9.55 -1.88
N ILE A 83 12.69 9.00 -1.68
CA ILE A 83 12.95 7.57 -1.44
C ILE A 83 13.51 7.39 -0.02
N PRO A 84 12.65 7.34 1.03
CA PRO A 84 13.10 7.19 2.42
C PRO A 84 13.66 5.80 2.75
N VAL A 85 13.26 4.76 2.01
CA VAL A 85 13.70 3.37 2.26
C VAL A 85 14.23 2.78 0.97
N HIS A 86 15.43 2.22 1.05
CA HIS A 86 16.09 1.43 0.03
C HIS A 86 16.80 0.27 0.72
N VAL A 87 16.40 -0.95 0.39
CA VAL A 87 17.01 -2.18 0.91
C VAL A 87 17.37 -3.12 -0.23
N GLY A 88 18.43 -3.90 -0.02
CA GLY A 88 18.99 -4.79 -1.04
C GLY A 88 20.36 -5.34 -0.65
N PRO A 89 21.12 -5.91 -1.61
CA PRO A 89 22.37 -6.64 -1.33
C PRO A 89 23.42 -5.83 -0.56
N GLU A 90 23.48 -4.52 -0.80
CA GLU A 90 24.45 -3.61 -0.19
C GLU A 90 23.96 -2.97 1.12
N SER A 91 22.69 -3.20 1.50
CA SER A 91 22.10 -2.59 2.69
C SER A 91 22.45 -3.36 3.97
N VAL A 92 22.54 -2.65 5.10
CA VAL A 92 22.76 -3.27 6.43
C VAL A 92 21.67 -4.29 6.78
N TYR A 93 20.45 -4.04 6.32
CA TYR A 93 19.29 -4.91 6.51
C TYR A 93 18.96 -5.69 5.23
N ASN A 94 19.98 -6.23 4.57
CA ASN A 94 19.82 -6.98 3.33
C ASN A 94 18.76 -8.09 3.49
N PRO A 95 17.63 -8.01 2.75
CA PRO A 95 16.60 -9.03 2.80
C PRO A 95 17.05 -10.35 2.17
N ASP A 96 18.18 -10.37 1.46
CA ASP A 96 18.70 -11.51 0.70
C ASP A 96 17.61 -12.04 -0.24
N PHE A 97 17.12 -11.14 -1.09
CA PHE A 97 16.14 -11.45 -2.13
C PHE A 97 16.77 -12.34 -3.22
N SER A 98 16.01 -13.31 -3.70
CA SER A 98 16.41 -14.18 -4.80
C SER A 98 15.92 -13.64 -6.14
N TRP A 99 14.63 -13.37 -6.22
CA TRP A 99 13.93 -12.80 -7.36
C TRP A 99 12.55 -12.31 -6.89
N PRO A 100 12.45 -11.09 -6.32
CA PRO A 100 11.21 -10.55 -5.78
C PRO A 100 10.25 -10.23 -6.93
N LEU A 101 9.04 -10.79 -6.90
CA LEU A 101 8.08 -10.73 -8.00
C LEU A 101 6.86 -9.86 -7.72
N ASP A 102 6.37 -9.87 -6.49
CA ASP A 102 5.14 -9.18 -6.10
C ASP A 102 5.19 -8.81 -4.61
N SER A 103 4.41 -7.79 -4.21
CA SER A 103 4.29 -7.38 -2.83
C SER A 103 2.88 -6.96 -2.42
N THR A 104 2.62 -7.00 -1.12
CA THR A 104 1.40 -6.47 -0.50
C THR A 104 1.71 -5.87 0.86
N VAL A 105 0.83 -5.03 1.39
CA VAL A 105 1.00 -4.34 2.69
C VAL A 105 -0.11 -4.77 3.63
N ASP A 106 0.24 -5.21 4.84
CA ASP A 106 -0.76 -5.53 5.87
C ASP A 106 -1.25 -4.29 6.64
N ALA A 107 -2.26 -4.46 7.50
CA ALA A 107 -2.87 -3.37 8.25
C ALA A 107 -1.90 -2.64 9.22
N ASP A 108 -0.79 -3.28 9.58
CA ASP A 108 0.26 -2.68 10.43
C ASP A 108 1.33 -1.92 9.60
N GLY A 109 1.19 -1.92 8.27
CA GLY A 109 2.16 -1.33 7.35
C GLY A 109 3.40 -2.22 7.10
N ASN A 110 3.33 -3.51 7.45
CA ASN A 110 4.40 -4.44 7.09
C ASN A 110 4.27 -4.86 5.63
N ILE A 111 5.41 -5.03 4.99
CA ILE A 111 5.50 -5.39 3.58
C ILE A 111 5.70 -6.90 3.48
N TRP A 112 4.85 -7.57 2.73
CA TRP A 112 4.97 -8.97 2.38
C TRP A 112 5.43 -9.07 0.93
N VAL A 113 6.50 -9.84 0.69
CA VAL A 113 7.10 -10.00 -0.64
C VAL A 113 7.02 -11.47 -1.05
N ALA A 114 6.50 -11.70 -2.25
CA ALA A 114 6.67 -12.95 -2.97
C ALA A 114 8.06 -12.96 -3.62
N ASP A 115 9.02 -13.61 -2.97
CA ASP A 115 10.36 -13.83 -3.52
C ASP A 115 10.45 -15.27 -4.05
N ALA A 116 11.17 -15.51 -5.15
CA ALA A 116 11.17 -16.82 -5.81
C ALA A 116 11.54 -18.03 -4.93
N GLU A 117 12.22 -17.81 -3.79
CA GLU A 117 12.57 -18.85 -2.82
C GLU A 117 11.77 -18.80 -1.51
N ALA A 118 11.07 -17.69 -1.22
CA ALA A 118 10.43 -17.46 0.08
C ALA A 118 9.28 -16.44 0.02
N ILE A 119 8.37 -16.51 0.99
CA ILE A 119 7.60 -15.33 1.36
C ILE A 119 8.41 -14.56 2.41
N ILE A 120 8.64 -13.27 2.21
CA ILE A 120 9.45 -12.44 3.12
C ILE A 120 8.55 -11.36 3.72
N LYS A 121 8.50 -11.29 5.05
CA LYS A 121 7.82 -10.19 5.77
C LYS A 121 8.86 -9.18 6.23
N LEU A 122 8.67 -7.92 5.88
CA LEU A 122 9.47 -6.77 6.27
C LEU A 122 8.62 -5.80 7.07
N ASP A 123 9.22 -5.02 7.97
CA ASP A 123 8.53 -3.87 8.53
C ASP A 123 8.50 -2.69 7.54
N SER A 124 7.83 -1.59 7.93
CA SER A 124 7.70 -0.37 7.12
C SER A 124 9.02 0.36 6.85
N PHE A 125 10.14 -0.07 7.46
CA PHE A 125 11.49 0.44 7.20
C PHE A 125 12.32 -0.53 6.35
N GLY A 126 11.72 -1.60 5.84
CA GLY A 126 12.39 -2.61 5.01
C GLY A 126 13.23 -3.62 5.81
N ARG A 127 13.13 -3.66 7.14
CA ARG A 127 13.86 -4.64 7.95
C ARG A 127 13.13 -5.98 7.93
N VAL A 128 13.87 -7.07 7.72
CA VAL A 128 13.28 -8.42 7.74
C VAL A 128 12.75 -8.76 9.13
N ILE A 129 11.46 -9.11 9.19
CA ILE A 129 10.83 -9.67 10.39
C ILE A 129 11.03 -11.19 10.39
N PHE A 130 10.62 -11.87 9.31
CA PHE A 130 10.87 -13.29 9.09
C PHE A 130 10.72 -13.69 7.61
N LYS A 131 11.14 -14.92 7.29
CA LYS A 131 10.94 -15.56 5.98
C LYS A 131 10.19 -16.89 6.17
N ILE A 132 9.23 -17.17 5.31
CA ILE A 132 8.55 -18.48 5.22
C ILE A 132 9.26 -19.30 4.14
N THR A 133 9.87 -20.41 4.54
CA THR A 133 10.65 -21.31 3.65
C THR A 133 10.35 -22.77 3.98
N GLY A 134 10.91 -23.70 3.20
CA GLY A 134 10.86 -25.13 3.51
C GLY A 134 9.45 -25.72 3.45
N VAL A 135 9.09 -26.52 4.47
CA VAL A 135 7.82 -27.27 4.50
C VAL A 135 6.58 -26.39 4.61
N ASP A 136 6.72 -25.24 5.27
CA ASP A 136 5.64 -24.26 5.40
C ASP A 136 5.59 -23.35 4.18
N GLY A 137 6.69 -23.23 3.43
CA GLY A 137 6.80 -22.38 2.24
C GLY A 137 6.00 -22.86 1.02
N ILE A 138 5.75 -21.92 0.13
CA ILE A 138 5.12 -22.15 -1.18
C ILE A 138 6.20 -22.18 -2.28
N GLN A 139 6.05 -23.06 -3.27
CA GLN A 139 7.07 -23.22 -4.30
C GLN A 139 6.99 -22.13 -5.36
N PHE A 140 8.10 -21.42 -5.56
CA PHE A 140 8.20 -20.30 -6.49
C PHE A 140 7.03 -19.32 -6.29
N PRO A 141 6.96 -18.65 -5.13
CA PRO A 141 5.94 -17.64 -4.87
C PRO A 141 5.97 -16.57 -5.98
N ARG A 142 4.79 -16.22 -6.49
CA ARG A 142 4.67 -15.26 -7.60
C ARG A 142 3.78 -14.08 -7.28
N TYR A 143 2.70 -14.34 -6.55
CA TYR A 143 1.73 -13.32 -6.17
C TYR A 143 1.39 -13.44 -4.70
N VAL A 144 1.16 -12.32 -4.05
CA VAL A 144 0.74 -12.22 -2.66
C VAL A 144 -0.33 -11.16 -2.51
N SER A 145 -1.37 -11.47 -1.73
CA SER A 145 -2.44 -10.52 -1.43
C SER A 145 -2.83 -10.61 0.04
N TYR A 146 -2.92 -9.45 0.68
CA TYR A 146 -3.38 -9.31 2.05
C TYR A 146 -4.92 -9.25 2.09
N SER A 147 -5.52 -10.01 3.00
CA SER A 147 -6.95 -9.91 3.28
C SER A 147 -7.17 -9.11 4.56
N GLU A 148 -7.72 -7.91 4.41
CA GLU A 148 -8.21 -7.07 5.53
C GLU A 148 -9.41 -7.71 6.22
N ARG A 149 -10.07 -8.66 5.55
CA ARG A 149 -11.29 -9.28 6.05
C ARG A 149 -11.04 -10.12 7.30
N ASP A 150 -9.92 -10.83 7.34
CA ASP A 150 -9.60 -11.80 8.37
C ASP A 150 -8.13 -11.78 8.81
N ASP A 151 -7.40 -10.71 8.48
CA ASP A 151 -5.99 -10.48 8.82
C ASP A 151 -5.09 -11.66 8.43
N THR A 152 -5.07 -11.97 7.14
CA THR A 152 -4.30 -13.09 6.59
C THR A 152 -3.58 -12.73 5.29
N LEU A 153 -2.59 -13.55 4.94
CA LEU A 153 -1.92 -13.47 3.65
C LEU A 153 -2.33 -14.64 2.77
N VAL A 154 -2.66 -14.38 1.51
CA VAL A 154 -2.80 -15.42 0.49
C VAL A 154 -1.64 -15.31 -0.49
N ALA A 155 -0.91 -16.40 -0.68
CA ALA A 155 0.18 -16.49 -1.65
C ALA A 155 -0.15 -17.52 -2.73
N VAL A 156 0.21 -17.20 -3.97
CA VAL A 156 0.10 -18.10 -5.11
C VAL A 156 1.49 -18.38 -5.67
N GLY A 157 1.81 -19.67 -5.77
CA GLY A 157 3.07 -20.16 -6.33
C GLY A 157 2.89 -20.72 -7.73
N ARG A 158 3.78 -21.62 -8.13
CA ARG A 158 3.73 -22.22 -9.47
C ARG A 158 2.56 -23.21 -9.65
N TYR A 159 2.19 -23.92 -8.59
CA TYR A 159 1.25 -25.05 -8.65
C TYR A 159 0.19 -25.06 -7.54
N ASP A 160 0.34 -24.19 -6.56
CA ASP A 160 -0.46 -24.14 -5.35
C ASP A 160 -0.76 -22.71 -4.91
N LEU A 161 -1.75 -22.61 -4.04
CA LEU A 161 -2.10 -21.45 -3.25
C LEU A 161 -1.99 -21.85 -1.79
N VAL A 162 -1.39 -20.99 -0.97
CA VAL A 162 -1.32 -21.17 0.48
C VAL A 162 -1.82 -19.90 1.16
N LYS A 163 -2.73 -20.07 2.12
CA LYS A 163 -3.16 -18.98 3.01
C LYS A 163 -2.43 -19.11 4.34
N TYR A 164 -1.89 -18.00 4.85
CA TYR A 164 -1.11 -17.92 6.07
C TYR A 164 -1.77 -16.97 7.07
N ASP A 165 -1.56 -17.20 8.36
CA ASP A 165 -1.70 -16.12 9.33
C ASP A 165 -0.50 -15.14 9.23
N LEU A 166 -0.61 -13.99 9.89
CA LEU A 166 0.44 -12.95 9.84
C LEU A 166 1.73 -13.31 10.59
N LEU A 167 1.77 -14.47 11.25
CA LEU A 167 2.96 -15.06 11.86
C LEU A 167 3.65 -16.08 10.93
N GLY A 168 3.10 -16.27 9.72
CA GLY A 168 3.66 -17.13 8.69
C GLY A 168 3.29 -18.61 8.82
N LYS A 169 2.31 -18.96 9.65
CA LYS A 169 1.83 -20.33 9.76
C LYS A 169 0.79 -20.61 8.65
N PRO A 170 0.91 -21.72 7.91
CA PRO A 170 -0.08 -22.08 6.89
C PRO A 170 -1.41 -22.48 7.55
N LEU A 171 -2.50 -21.86 7.09
CA LEU A 171 -3.88 -22.16 7.48
C LEU A 171 -4.47 -23.26 6.61
N TYR A 172 -4.28 -23.17 5.29
CA TYR A 172 -4.59 -24.22 4.33
C TYR A 172 -3.77 -24.08 3.05
N ARG A 173 -3.71 -25.17 2.28
CA ARG A 173 -3.07 -25.25 0.96
C ARG A 173 -4.02 -25.86 -0.04
N ILE A 174 -4.08 -25.27 -1.24
CA ILE A 174 -4.82 -25.78 -2.39
C ILE A 174 -3.82 -26.03 -3.51
N SER A 175 -3.80 -27.23 -4.06
CA SER A 175 -2.91 -27.62 -5.17
C SER A 175 -3.70 -27.84 -6.45
N GLY A 176 -2.98 -28.03 -7.57
CA GLY A 176 -3.59 -28.34 -8.88
C GLY A 176 -3.82 -27.10 -9.75
N PHE A 177 -3.11 -26.02 -9.48
CA PHE A 177 -2.97 -24.91 -10.41
C PHE A 177 -1.88 -25.20 -11.44
N LYS A 178 -1.95 -24.52 -12.58
CA LYS A 178 -0.95 -24.61 -13.64
C LYS A 178 -0.62 -23.19 -14.12
N ASN A 179 0.54 -22.69 -13.65
CA ASN A 179 1.06 -21.37 -14.01
C ASN A 179 0.01 -20.25 -13.80
N PRO A 180 -0.58 -20.14 -12.59
CA PRO A 180 -1.50 -19.05 -12.31
C PRO A 180 -0.80 -17.69 -12.48
N LYS A 181 -1.53 -16.70 -12.99
CA LYS A 181 -1.00 -15.38 -13.33
C LYS A 181 -1.53 -14.24 -12.48
N ASP A 182 -2.52 -14.49 -11.63
CA ASP A 182 -3.07 -13.47 -10.77
C ASP A 182 -3.89 -14.06 -9.61
N ILE A 183 -4.02 -13.27 -8.55
CA ILE A 183 -4.89 -13.47 -7.39
C ILE A 183 -5.53 -12.15 -6.99
N ASP A 184 -6.85 -12.16 -6.82
CA ASP A 184 -7.59 -11.03 -6.25
C ASP A 184 -8.46 -11.46 -5.07
N ILE A 185 -8.64 -10.55 -4.10
CA ILE A 185 -9.43 -10.78 -2.89
C ILE A 185 -10.53 -9.72 -2.79
N TYR A 186 -11.78 -10.18 -2.82
CA TYR A 186 -12.93 -9.30 -2.55
C TYR A 186 -13.02 -9.00 -1.05
N GLN A 187 -12.38 -7.90 -0.62
CA GLN A 187 -12.20 -7.53 0.78
C GLN A 187 -13.48 -7.58 1.65
N PRO A 188 -14.68 -7.19 1.19
CA PRO A 188 -15.89 -7.28 2.01
C PRO A 188 -16.23 -8.70 2.49
N THR A 189 -15.84 -9.73 1.74
CA THR A 189 -16.17 -11.14 2.03
C THR A 189 -14.95 -12.05 2.18
N GLY A 190 -13.75 -11.61 1.79
CA GLY A 190 -12.55 -12.44 1.73
C GLY A 190 -12.62 -13.53 0.65
N MET A 191 -13.51 -13.40 -0.34
CA MET A 191 -13.57 -14.30 -1.49
C MET A 191 -12.33 -14.12 -2.35
N ILE A 192 -11.71 -15.23 -2.77
CA ILE A 192 -10.44 -15.24 -3.49
C ILE A 192 -10.71 -15.70 -4.92
N ALA A 193 -10.31 -14.91 -5.92
CA ALA A 193 -10.26 -15.30 -7.31
C ALA A 193 -8.81 -15.63 -7.70
N VAL A 194 -8.63 -16.68 -8.50
CA VAL A 194 -7.31 -17.06 -9.05
C VAL A 194 -7.43 -17.29 -10.54
N ALA A 195 -6.62 -16.57 -11.33
CA ALA A 195 -6.47 -16.80 -12.76
C ALA A 195 -5.52 -17.98 -13.01
N ASP A 196 -6.08 -19.18 -13.18
CA ASP A 196 -5.33 -20.42 -13.44
C ASP A 196 -5.07 -20.57 -14.96
N THR A 197 -4.12 -19.78 -15.43
CA THR A 197 -3.93 -19.41 -16.84
C THR A 197 -3.78 -20.59 -17.79
N ASP A 198 -2.87 -21.53 -17.50
CA ASP A 198 -2.61 -22.65 -18.42
C ASP A 198 -3.68 -23.76 -18.31
N ASN A 199 -4.52 -23.72 -17.28
CA ASN A 199 -5.74 -24.53 -17.20
C ASN A 199 -6.94 -23.83 -17.84
N SER A 200 -6.80 -22.57 -18.28
CA SER A 200 -7.88 -21.77 -18.88
C SER A 200 -9.16 -21.75 -18.02
N VAL A 201 -8.97 -21.49 -16.73
CA VAL A 201 -10.06 -21.41 -15.75
C VAL A 201 -9.78 -20.29 -14.75
N VAL A 202 -10.82 -19.58 -14.32
CA VAL A 202 -10.77 -18.75 -13.12
C VAL A 202 -11.46 -19.49 -11.99
N LYS A 203 -10.78 -19.70 -10.87
CA LYS A 203 -11.30 -20.45 -9.71
C LYS A 203 -11.60 -19.49 -8.57
N LEU A 204 -12.81 -19.59 -8.00
CA LEU A 204 -13.22 -18.80 -6.85
C LEU A 204 -13.28 -19.66 -5.61
N PHE A 205 -12.75 -19.12 -4.52
CA PHE A 205 -12.72 -19.76 -3.23
C PHE A 205 -13.32 -18.84 -2.16
N SER A 206 -13.99 -19.43 -1.17
CA SER A 206 -14.28 -18.75 0.08
C SER A 206 -12.98 -18.43 0.83
N MET A 207 -13.03 -17.53 1.82
CA MET A 207 -11.88 -17.23 2.68
C MET A 207 -11.36 -18.47 3.45
N GLN A 208 -12.18 -19.54 3.58
CA GLN A 208 -11.81 -20.83 4.20
C GLN A 208 -11.25 -21.86 3.20
N GLY A 209 -11.12 -21.50 1.92
CA GLY A 209 -10.55 -22.38 0.89
C GLY A 209 -11.53 -23.33 0.19
N TYR A 210 -12.83 -23.27 0.51
CA TYR A 210 -13.85 -24.02 -0.24
C TYR A 210 -14.03 -23.43 -1.64
N VAL A 211 -14.06 -24.29 -2.67
CA VAL A 211 -14.40 -23.89 -4.04
C VAL A 211 -15.85 -23.40 -4.06
N LEU A 212 -16.04 -22.16 -4.50
CA LEU A 212 -17.35 -21.57 -4.72
C LEU A 212 -17.77 -21.74 -6.18
N GLN A 213 -16.86 -21.47 -7.11
CA GLN A 213 -17.16 -21.49 -8.54
C GLN A 213 -15.89 -21.74 -9.37
N SER A 214 -16.07 -22.23 -10.60
CA SER A 214 -15.01 -22.32 -11.61
C SER A 214 -15.55 -21.85 -12.95
N TYR A 215 -14.97 -20.77 -13.48
CA TYR A 215 -15.35 -20.21 -14.77
C TYR A 215 -14.48 -20.79 -15.87
N THR A 216 -15.05 -21.70 -16.67
CA THR A 216 -14.36 -22.35 -17.80
C THR A 216 -14.95 -21.95 -19.15
N LEU A 217 -16.24 -21.61 -19.21
CA LEU A 217 -16.90 -21.31 -20.47
C LEU A 217 -16.44 -19.93 -20.99
N GLY A 218 -15.80 -19.93 -22.17
CA GLY A 218 -15.32 -18.71 -22.80
C GLY A 218 -14.08 -18.10 -22.16
N VAL A 219 -13.50 -18.73 -21.13
CA VAL A 219 -12.25 -18.34 -20.47
C VAL A 219 -11.06 -19.01 -21.15
N ARG A 220 -10.10 -18.21 -21.65
CA ARG A 220 -8.93 -18.71 -22.38
C ARG A 220 -7.70 -17.87 -22.05
N GLN A 221 -6.70 -18.52 -21.43
CA GLN A 221 -5.53 -17.86 -20.82
C GLN A 221 -5.92 -16.60 -20.01
N PRO A 222 -6.70 -16.75 -18.93
CA PRO A 222 -6.97 -15.64 -18.04
C PRO A 222 -5.65 -15.16 -17.43
N TYR A 223 -5.35 -13.87 -17.55
CA TYR A 223 -4.12 -13.30 -16.98
C TYR A 223 -4.41 -12.60 -15.67
N ALA A 224 -5.45 -11.77 -15.61
CA ALA A 224 -5.78 -10.96 -14.46
C ALA A 224 -7.28 -11.03 -14.12
N THR A 225 -7.57 -10.74 -12.87
CA THR A 225 -8.88 -10.75 -12.23
C THR A 225 -9.03 -9.52 -11.34
N ALA A 226 -10.21 -8.91 -11.32
CA ALA A 226 -10.48 -7.82 -10.38
C ALA A 226 -11.95 -7.80 -9.96
N PHE A 227 -12.23 -7.65 -8.67
CA PHE A 227 -13.56 -7.44 -8.15
C PHE A 227 -13.95 -5.97 -8.22
N ASP A 228 -15.19 -5.68 -8.61
CA ASP A 228 -15.77 -4.34 -8.45
C ASP A 228 -16.41 -4.14 -7.07
N SER A 229 -16.83 -2.91 -6.76
CA SER A 229 -17.46 -2.61 -5.45
C SER A 229 -18.76 -3.40 -5.20
N ASN A 230 -19.43 -3.88 -6.25
CA ASN A 230 -20.64 -4.70 -6.16
C ASN A 230 -20.33 -6.20 -6.01
N GLY A 231 -19.04 -6.59 -6.08
CA GLY A 231 -18.59 -7.97 -6.05
C GLY A 231 -18.70 -8.70 -7.39
N ASN A 232 -18.94 -7.99 -8.50
CA ASN A 232 -18.79 -8.60 -9.81
C ASN A 232 -17.30 -8.85 -10.05
N LEU A 233 -16.98 -9.96 -10.72
CA LEU A 233 -15.63 -10.31 -11.10
C LEU A 233 -15.39 -9.95 -12.57
N TRP A 234 -14.35 -9.16 -12.81
CA TRP A 234 -13.81 -8.91 -14.13
C TRP A 234 -12.63 -9.83 -14.41
N VAL A 235 -12.57 -10.38 -15.62
CA VAL A 235 -11.54 -11.36 -16.02
C VAL A 235 -10.93 -10.93 -17.35
N VAL A 236 -9.62 -10.77 -17.38
CA VAL A 236 -8.86 -10.49 -18.61
C VAL A 236 -8.52 -11.79 -19.31
N ASN A 237 -9.16 -12.06 -20.45
CA ASN A 237 -8.82 -13.17 -21.34
C ASN A 237 -7.86 -12.69 -22.42
N THR A 238 -6.56 -12.83 -22.16
CA THR A 238 -5.51 -12.34 -23.05
C THR A 238 -5.50 -13.03 -24.41
N LEU A 239 -5.78 -14.33 -24.47
CA LEU A 239 -5.77 -15.07 -25.76
C LEU A 239 -6.90 -14.62 -26.69
N ASP A 240 -8.06 -14.31 -26.13
CA ASP A 240 -9.24 -13.87 -26.87
C ASP A 240 -9.34 -12.32 -26.98
N ARG A 241 -8.42 -11.59 -26.34
CA ARG A 241 -8.36 -10.11 -26.31
C ARG A 241 -9.68 -9.49 -25.85
N LYS A 242 -10.23 -10.04 -24.77
CA LYS A 242 -11.50 -9.59 -24.22
C LYS A 242 -11.47 -9.54 -22.70
N ILE A 243 -12.36 -8.74 -22.13
CA ILE A 243 -12.60 -8.70 -20.69
C ILE A 243 -14.00 -9.21 -20.45
N MET A 244 -14.13 -10.24 -19.63
CA MET A 244 -15.41 -10.83 -19.26
C MET A 244 -15.86 -10.30 -17.89
N GLN A 245 -17.16 -10.23 -17.67
CA GLN A 245 -17.75 -9.86 -16.39
C GLN A 245 -18.66 -10.98 -15.86
N PHE A 246 -18.48 -11.35 -14.60
CA PHE A 246 -19.30 -12.34 -13.90
C PHE A 246 -19.96 -11.69 -12.68
N SER A 247 -21.22 -12.01 -12.43
CA SER A 247 -21.93 -11.56 -11.23
C SER A 247 -21.33 -12.18 -9.96
N PRO A 248 -21.61 -11.62 -8.76
CA PRO A 248 -21.19 -12.22 -7.49
C PRO A 248 -21.64 -13.68 -7.32
N PHE A 249 -22.74 -14.06 -7.98
CA PHE A 249 -23.30 -15.42 -7.96
C PHE A 249 -22.79 -16.30 -9.10
N GLY A 250 -21.82 -15.82 -9.88
CA GLY A 250 -21.13 -16.56 -10.91
C GLY A 250 -21.88 -16.75 -12.23
N GLN A 251 -22.87 -15.90 -12.48
CA GLN A 251 -23.47 -15.80 -13.80
C GLN A 251 -22.59 -14.93 -14.70
N HIS A 252 -22.22 -15.42 -15.88
CA HIS A 252 -21.62 -14.59 -16.92
C HIS A 252 -22.65 -13.53 -17.38
N LEU A 253 -22.28 -12.26 -17.35
CA LEU A 253 -23.20 -11.16 -17.63
C LEU A 253 -23.34 -10.84 -19.13
N GLU A 254 -22.69 -11.62 -20.01
CA GLU A 254 -22.75 -11.53 -21.48
C GLU A 254 -22.42 -10.15 -22.09
N ASN A 255 -21.87 -9.23 -21.29
CA ASN A 255 -21.41 -7.91 -21.71
C ASN A 255 -19.87 -7.89 -21.83
N ASP A 256 -19.32 -8.89 -22.52
CA ASP A 256 -17.87 -8.97 -22.76
C ASP A 256 -17.39 -7.69 -23.45
N ILE A 257 -16.36 -7.06 -22.87
CA ILE A 257 -15.72 -5.91 -23.48
C ILE A 257 -14.74 -6.43 -24.52
N ILE A 258 -15.09 -6.22 -25.78
CA ILE A 258 -14.25 -6.47 -26.94
C ILE A 258 -14.02 -5.10 -27.59
N ASN A 259 -12.84 -4.53 -27.38
CA ASN A 259 -12.45 -3.26 -27.96
C ASN A 259 -11.20 -3.46 -28.82
N SER A 260 -11.30 -3.15 -30.12
CA SER A 260 -10.19 -3.32 -31.07
C SER A 260 -9.01 -2.38 -30.83
N GLU A 261 -9.20 -1.29 -30.07
CA GLU A 261 -8.14 -0.38 -29.66
C GLU A 261 -7.31 -0.96 -28.51
N ILE A 262 -7.92 -1.81 -27.67
CA ILE A 262 -7.21 -2.58 -26.65
C ILE A 262 -6.67 -3.84 -27.35
N GLY A 263 -5.39 -3.82 -27.68
CA GLY A 263 -4.67 -4.90 -28.36
C GLY A 263 -4.66 -6.20 -27.57
N VAL A 264 -3.79 -6.33 -26.56
CA VAL A 264 -3.61 -7.55 -25.76
C VAL A 264 -3.68 -7.20 -24.26
N PRO A 265 -4.90 -7.11 -23.69
CA PRO A 265 -5.04 -6.78 -22.29
C PRO A 265 -4.36 -7.82 -21.41
N LYS A 266 -3.61 -7.36 -20.41
CA LYS A 266 -2.88 -8.21 -19.47
C LYS A 266 -3.34 -8.01 -18.04
N GLU A 267 -3.50 -6.76 -17.63
CA GLU A 267 -3.81 -6.40 -16.24
C GLU A 267 -5.11 -5.59 -16.19
N ILE A 268 -5.84 -5.71 -15.08
CA ILE A 268 -7.07 -4.96 -14.84
C ILE A 268 -7.17 -4.54 -13.37
N PHE A 269 -7.63 -3.30 -13.17
CA PHE A 269 -7.94 -2.77 -11.84
C PHE A 269 -9.30 -2.10 -11.87
N VAL A 270 -9.96 -2.09 -10.72
CA VAL A 270 -11.22 -1.38 -10.55
C VAL A 270 -11.03 -0.21 -9.61
N ASP A 271 -11.42 0.99 -10.04
CA ASP A 271 -11.66 2.07 -9.11
C ASP A 271 -12.96 1.78 -8.34
N HIS A 272 -12.85 1.35 -7.09
CA HIS A 272 -14.01 0.97 -6.28
C HIS A 272 -14.96 2.15 -5.96
N ALA A 273 -14.53 3.40 -6.11
CA ALA A 273 -15.39 4.57 -5.91
C ALA A 273 -16.31 4.83 -7.11
N THR A 274 -15.81 4.60 -8.32
CA THR A 274 -16.54 4.87 -9.58
C THR A 274 -17.05 3.61 -10.30
N ASN A 275 -16.44 2.46 -10.01
CA ASN A 275 -16.45 1.22 -10.79
C ASN A 275 -15.90 1.36 -12.21
N ASP A 276 -15.05 2.34 -12.46
CA ASP A 276 -14.29 2.42 -13.71
C ASP A 276 -13.18 1.36 -13.72
N LEU A 277 -12.94 0.78 -14.89
CA LEU A 277 -11.88 -0.20 -15.10
C LEU A 277 -10.65 0.48 -15.68
N PHE A 278 -9.49 0.15 -15.14
CA PHE A 278 -8.19 0.50 -15.70
C PHE A 278 -7.54 -0.76 -16.26
N VAL A 279 -7.22 -0.74 -17.55
CA VAL A 279 -6.75 -1.91 -18.28
C VAL A 279 -5.41 -1.59 -18.90
N VAL A 280 -4.43 -2.46 -18.65
CA VAL A 280 -3.10 -2.35 -19.24
C VAL A 280 -3.01 -3.25 -20.47
N ASP A 281 -2.60 -2.65 -21.57
CA ASP A 281 -2.19 -3.35 -22.79
C ASP A 281 -0.83 -2.84 -23.24
N LYS A 282 0.21 -3.63 -23.00
CA LYS A 282 1.59 -3.36 -23.40
C LYS A 282 2.09 -2.00 -22.88
N GLU A 283 2.12 -0.95 -23.71
CA GLU A 283 2.50 0.41 -23.31
C GLU A 283 1.31 1.30 -22.93
N ASP A 284 0.08 0.86 -23.14
CA ASP A 284 -1.10 1.70 -23.00
C ASP A 284 -1.87 1.40 -21.72
N LEU A 285 -2.26 2.47 -21.03
CA LEU A 285 -3.22 2.43 -19.93
C LEU A 285 -4.56 2.96 -20.43
N TRP A 286 -5.59 2.12 -20.39
CA TRP A 286 -6.95 2.44 -20.81
C TRP A 286 -7.85 2.61 -19.59
N ARG A 287 -8.77 3.57 -19.66
CA ARG A 287 -9.88 3.74 -18.71
C ARG A 287 -11.19 3.40 -19.42
N LEU A 288 -11.98 2.53 -18.80
CA LEU A 288 -13.29 2.13 -19.26
C LEU A 288 -14.30 2.54 -18.20
N THR A 289 -15.22 3.45 -18.53
CA THR A 289 -16.22 3.91 -17.57
C THR A 289 -17.37 2.92 -17.47
N LYS A 290 -18.10 2.94 -16.34
CA LYS A 290 -19.31 2.12 -16.17
C LYS A 290 -20.38 2.33 -17.26
N GLU A 291 -20.38 3.49 -17.93
CA GLU A 291 -21.26 3.78 -19.08
C GLU A 291 -20.76 3.19 -20.41
N GLY A 292 -19.65 2.45 -20.39
CA GLY A 292 -19.05 1.79 -21.55
C GLY A 292 -18.16 2.70 -22.41
N LYS A 293 -17.76 3.87 -21.90
CA LYS A 293 -16.82 4.75 -22.63
C LYS A 293 -15.40 4.25 -22.44
N VAL A 294 -14.66 4.11 -23.53
CA VAL A 294 -13.24 3.74 -23.51
C VAL A 294 -12.40 4.97 -23.85
N LYS A 295 -11.35 5.22 -23.05
CA LYS A 295 -10.44 6.35 -23.22
C LYS A 295 -9.01 5.89 -22.93
N LEU A 296 -8.10 6.17 -23.85
CA LEU A 296 -6.66 6.07 -23.58
C LEU A 296 -6.28 7.13 -22.52
N VAL A 297 -5.71 6.68 -21.41
CA VAL A 297 -5.22 7.55 -20.33
C VAL A 297 -3.84 8.08 -20.71
N ILE A 298 -2.92 7.17 -21.03
CA ILE A 298 -1.53 7.49 -21.40
C ILE A 298 -0.91 6.30 -22.18
N THR A 299 0.06 6.61 -23.03
CA THR A 299 1.00 5.64 -23.61
C THR A 299 2.38 5.87 -22.99
N PHE A 300 2.96 4.83 -22.39
CA PHE A 300 4.30 4.86 -21.82
C PHE A 300 5.36 4.64 -22.91
N ASP A 301 6.60 5.09 -22.65
CA ASP A 301 7.70 4.92 -23.58
C ASP A 301 8.17 3.45 -23.69
N GLN A 302 7.81 2.61 -22.71
CA GLN A 302 8.18 1.20 -22.59
C GLN A 302 6.99 0.37 -22.10
N PRO A 303 6.96 -0.95 -22.37
CA PRO A 303 5.92 -1.82 -21.84
C PRO A 303 5.83 -1.73 -20.32
N ILE A 304 4.60 -1.65 -19.81
CA ILE A 304 4.29 -1.66 -18.39
C ILE A 304 4.54 -3.06 -17.83
N SER A 305 5.29 -3.13 -16.73
CA SER A 305 5.54 -4.35 -15.97
C SER A 305 4.42 -4.59 -14.96
N ASP A 306 4.06 -3.56 -14.21
CA ASP A 306 3.02 -3.57 -13.17
C ASP A 306 2.48 -2.15 -12.92
N ILE A 307 1.31 -2.03 -12.32
CA ILE A 307 0.68 -0.75 -11.96
C ILE A 307 -0.09 -0.87 -10.65
N ALA A 308 -0.06 0.16 -9.83
CA ALA A 308 -0.85 0.27 -8.61
C ALA A 308 -1.61 1.58 -8.56
N LEU A 309 -2.79 1.53 -7.93
CA LEU A 309 -3.70 2.66 -7.80
C LEU A 309 -3.71 3.13 -6.35
N ASP A 310 -3.41 4.41 -6.14
CA ASP A 310 -3.71 5.14 -4.93
C ASP A 310 -4.92 6.03 -5.20
N LEU A 311 -6.13 5.54 -4.87
CA LEU A 311 -7.38 6.28 -5.05
C LEU A 311 -7.64 7.30 -3.93
N GLY A 312 -6.58 7.65 -3.18
CA GLY A 312 -6.67 8.53 -2.03
C GLY A 312 -6.92 7.71 -0.78
N ALA A 313 -5.88 7.58 0.05
CA ALA A 313 -6.00 7.06 1.39
C ALA A 313 -7.23 7.65 2.11
N SER A 314 -7.87 6.83 2.94
CA SER A 314 -8.78 7.28 4.00
C SER A 314 -8.08 8.14 5.07
N SER A 315 -6.78 8.45 4.89
CA SER A 315 -5.98 9.24 5.79
C SER A 315 -5.84 10.67 5.27
N SER A 316 -6.09 11.61 6.17
CA SER A 316 -5.88 13.04 6.02
C SER A 316 -4.38 13.36 5.85
N TYR A 317 -3.81 12.99 4.70
CA TYR A 317 -2.45 13.38 4.36
C TYR A 317 -2.41 14.89 4.10
N ILE A 318 -1.93 15.63 5.09
CA ILE A 318 -1.44 17.00 4.89
C ILE A 318 0.03 16.84 4.52
N PRO A 319 0.46 17.21 3.30
CA PRO A 319 1.88 17.25 2.97
C PRO A 319 2.55 18.14 3.99
N THR A 320 3.38 17.60 4.89
CA THR A 320 4.25 18.43 5.70
C THR A 320 5.14 19.18 4.73
N SER A 321 4.95 20.50 4.70
CA SER A 321 5.62 21.44 3.80
C SER A 321 7.13 21.45 4.05
N LEU A 322 7.83 20.47 3.50
CA LEU A 322 9.18 20.69 3.02
C LEU A 322 9.03 20.99 1.52
N PRO A 323 9.59 22.11 1.02
CA PRO A 323 9.60 22.34 -0.41
C PRO A 323 10.29 21.12 -1.04
N ALA A 324 9.65 20.57 -2.07
CA ALA A 324 10.24 19.51 -2.85
C ALA A 324 11.69 19.91 -3.19
N PRO A 325 12.71 19.06 -2.94
CA PRO A 325 13.81 19.10 -3.87
C PRO A 325 13.16 18.90 -5.24
N SER A 326 13.38 19.83 -6.16
CA SER A 326 13.08 19.59 -7.56
C SER A 326 13.89 18.36 -7.97
N VAL A 327 13.33 17.16 -7.84
CA VAL A 327 13.93 15.98 -8.43
C VAL A 327 13.58 16.03 -9.90
N SER A 328 14.28 16.91 -10.60
CA SER A 328 14.45 16.81 -12.04
C SER A 328 15.09 15.46 -12.30
N SER A 329 14.35 14.52 -12.89
CA SER A 329 14.84 13.39 -13.72
C SER A 329 16.20 12.81 -13.31
N THR A 330 16.48 12.66 -12.01
CA THR A 330 17.79 12.22 -11.54
C THR A 330 17.77 10.71 -11.62
N SER A 331 18.78 10.14 -12.26
CA SER A 331 18.92 8.70 -12.37
C SER A 331 18.89 8.06 -11.00
N TYR A 332 18.16 6.95 -10.83
CA TYR A 332 18.25 6.15 -9.61
C TYR A 332 19.68 5.71 -9.33
N GLN A 333 20.50 5.46 -10.36
CA GLN A 333 21.91 5.12 -10.17
C GLN A 333 22.71 6.26 -9.53
N ASP A 334 22.41 7.51 -9.89
CA ASP A 334 23.04 8.69 -9.27
C ASP A 334 22.61 8.85 -7.81
N MET A 335 21.32 8.64 -7.53
CA MET A 335 20.78 8.65 -6.17
C MET A 335 21.43 7.55 -5.31
N ARG A 336 21.50 6.34 -5.85
CA ARG A 336 22.12 5.17 -5.24
C ARG A 336 23.59 5.42 -4.92
N ALA A 337 24.37 5.91 -5.90
CA ALA A 337 25.79 6.22 -5.71
C ALA A 337 26.06 7.26 -4.61
N SER A 338 25.16 8.23 -4.44
CA SER A 338 25.26 9.26 -3.40
C SER A 338 24.95 8.75 -1.98
N SER A 339 24.10 7.73 -1.86
CA SER A 339 23.71 7.13 -0.57
C SER A 339 24.79 6.22 0.04
N SER A 340 25.71 5.72 -0.78
CA SER A 340 26.76 4.74 -0.42
C SER A 340 27.82 5.25 0.57
N ALA A 341 27.87 6.55 0.87
CA ALA A 341 28.92 7.15 1.71
C ALA A 341 28.61 7.15 3.22
N VAL A 342 27.36 6.92 3.65
CA VAL A 342 26.95 7.14 5.06
C VAL A 342 26.82 5.84 5.89
N GLN A 343 26.85 4.65 5.28
CA GLN A 343 26.63 3.37 6.00
C GLN A 343 27.87 2.53 6.28
N ARG A 344 29.09 2.98 5.93
CA ARG A 344 30.32 2.33 6.41
C ARG A 344 30.75 2.90 7.76
N ARG A 345 30.27 2.33 8.86
CA ARG A 345 31.12 2.25 10.06
C ARG A 345 31.82 0.90 10.05
N ASP A 346 33.10 0.97 9.72
CA ASP A 346 34.06 -0.12 9.82
C ASP A 346 34.00 -0.80 11.21
N MET A 347 33.43 -2.00 11.25
CA MET A 347 33.65 -2.99 12.31
C MET A 347 34.96 -3.76 12.04
N SER A 348 36.04 -3.06 11.66
CA SER A 348 37.34 -3.66 11.29
C SER A 348 38.44 -3.50 12.34
N SER A 349 38.10 -3.18 13.60
CA SER A 349 39.06 -3.09 14.71
C SER A 349 38.72 -3.97 15.91
N ILE A 350 38.34 -5.23 15.67
CA ILE A 350 38.52 -6.28 16.67
C ILE A 350 39.38 -7.38 16.03
N GLN A 351 40.69 -7.15 16.01
CA GLN A 351 41.66 -8.20 15.73
C GLN A 351 41.63 -9.22 16.87
N THR A 352 41.32 -10.46 16.47
CA THR A 352 41.68 -11.73 17.10
C THR A 352 42.92 -11.67 17.98
N ARG A 353 42.78 -12.01 19.27
CA ARG A 353 43.88 -12.54 20.09
C ARG A 353 43.56 -13.96 20.52
N THR A 354 44.34 -14.89 19.99
CA THR A 354 44.41 -16.33 20.29
C THR A 354 44.87 -16.55 21.75
N PRO A 355 44.45 -17.63 22.44
CA PRO A 355 44.62 -17.77 23.89
C PRO A 355 46.03 -18.22 24.27
N GLN A 356 46.60 -17.60 25.32
CA GLN A 356 47.87 -17.99 25.90
C GLN A 356 47.69 -18.49 27.34
N GLN A 357 48.52 -19.48 27.67
CA GLN A 357 48.47 -20.38 28.83
C GLN A 357 48.46 -19.69 30.20
N VAL A 358 47.75 -20.33 31.14
CA VAL A 358 47.76 -20.08 32.58
C VAL A 358 48.98 -20.73 33.23
N PRO A 359 49.64 -20.04 34.19
CA PRO A 359 50.10 -20.67 35.43
C PRO A 359 49.67 -19.86 36.70
N PRO A 360 49.82 -20.42 37.91
CA PRO A 360 48.77 -20.34 38.93
C PRO A 360 48.98 -19.30 40.05
N SER A 361 47.83 -18.89 40.61
CA SER A 361 47.50 -18.51 42.00
C SER A 361 48.51 -17.70 42.84
N GLU A 362 48.09 -16.49 43.23
CA GLU A 362 48.27 -15.99 44.60
C GLU A 362 46.99 -15.26 45.06
N GLU A 363 46.53 -15.63 46.25
CA GLU A 363 45.42 -15.01 46.99
C GLU A 363 45.74 -13.55 47.32
N THR A 364 44.74 -12.67 47.24
CA THR A 364 44.54 -11.63 48.27
C THR A 364 43.14 -11.03 48.17
N THR A 365 42.42 -11.15 49.29
CA THR A 365 41.16 -10.52 49.68
C THR A 365 41.13 -8.99 49.50
N ARG A 366 40.01 -8.42 49.02
CA ARG A 366 39.23 -7.39 49.75
C ARG A 366 37.97 -6.88 49.03
N GLU A 367 36.88 -6.95 49.79
CA GLU A 367 35.77 -6.01 50.00
C GLU A 367 34.82 -5.62 48.85
N GLU A 368 33.57 -6.09 49.02
CA GLU A 368 32.34 -5.63 48.37
C GLU A 368 31.93 -4.24 48.89
N THR A 369 31.55 -3.35 47.97
CA THR A 369 30.61 -2.26 48.26
C THR A 369 29.56 -2.16 47.16
N ARG A 370 28.32 -2.50 47.52
CA ARG A 370 27.07 -2.23 46.78
C ARG A 370 26.77 -0.73 46.78
N SER A 371 26.37 -0.18 45.63
CA SER A 371 25.65 1.09 45.55
C SER A 371 24.40 0.94 44.66
N ALA A 372 23.28 1.46 45.18
CA ALA A 372 21.92 1.37 44.66
C ALA A 372 21.62 2.44 43.59
N PRO A 373 20.55 2.28 42.77
CA PRO A 373 20.19 3.24 41.73
C PRO A 373 19.39 4.43 42.29
N VAL A 374 19.62 5.62 41.70
CA VAL A 374 18.97 6.90 42.04
C VAL A 374 17.69 7.08 41.21
N SER A 375 16.58 7.39 41.87
CA SER A 375 15.24 7.68 41.32
C SER A 375 15.05 9.16 40.96
N ALA A 376 14.39 9.45 39.84
CA ALA A 376 13.98 10.80 39.40
C ALA A 376 12.61 11.23 40.01
N PRO A 377 12.28 12.53 40.12
CA PRO A 377 11.09 13.00 40.84
C PRO A 377 9.82 13.09 39.97
N ASP A 378 8.71 12.75 40.60
CA ASP A 378 7.39 12.37 40.05
C ASP A 378 6.33 13.47 40.29
N TYR A 379 6.49 14.66 39.70
CA TYR A 379 5.57 15.79 39.97
C TYR A 379 5.08 16.54 38.71
N ALA A 380 5.23 15.98 37.51
CA ALA A 380 4.78 16.61 36.25
C ALA A 380 3.79 15.77 35.43
N GLU A 381 3.50 14.52 35.82
CA GLU A 381 2.61 13.62 35.07
C GLU A 381 1.15 13.64 35.54
N GLU A 382 0.86 14.03 36.78
CA GLU A 382 -0.52 14.04 37.30
C GLU A 382 -1.39 15.18 36.73
N GLU A 383 -0.84 16.39 36.57
CA GLU A 383 -1.62 17.55 36.08
C GLU A 383 -1.97 17.43 34.57
N MET A 384 -1.09 16.81 33.78
CA MET A 384 -1.32 16.55 32.34
C MET A 384 -2.37 15.44 32.12
N ASN A 385 -2.46 14.47 33.04
CA ASN A 385 -3.44 13.40 32.95
C ASN A 385 -4.87 13.85 33.31
N GLU A 386 -5.03 14.84 34.17
CA GLU A 386 -6.35 15.42 34.48
C GLU A 386 -6.92 16.26 33.32
N GLU A 387 -6.11 17.12 32.67
CA GLU A 387 -6.57 17.90 31.51
C GLU A 387 -6.94 17.00 30.32
N VAL A 388 -6.16 15.95 30.06
CA VAL A 388 -6.46 14.98 28.98
C VAL A 388 -7.74 14.20 29.28
N THR A 389 -8.01 13.89 30.55
CA THR A 389 -9.24 13.20 30.95
C THR A 389 -10.47 14.10 30.80
N GLN A 390 -10.37 15.37 31.18
CA GLN A 390 -11.46 16.35 30.98
C GLN A 390 -11.77 16.60 29.50
N LEU A 391 -10.73 16.66 28.66
CA LEU A 391 -10.89 16.79 27.20
C LEU A 391 -11.58 15.57 26.58
N ARG A 392 -11.23 14.34 27.02
CA ARG A 392 -11.90 13.11 26.56
C ARG A 392 -13.38 13.10 26.93
N GLN A 393 -13.72 13.60 28.11
CA GLN A 393 -15.11 13.67 28.57
C GLN A 393 -15.92 14.70 27.76
N GLN A 394 -15.37 15.88 27.48
CA GLN A 394 -16.02 16.87 26.61
C GLN A 394 -16.25 16.37 25.19
N VAL A 395 -15.30 15.63 24.63
CA VAL A 395 -15.45 15.01 23.29
C VAL A 395 -16.56 13.95 23.29
N ALA A 396 -16.69 13.17 24.37
CA ALA A 396 -17.75 12.18 24.50
C ALA A 396 -19.15 12.83 24.59
N GLU A 397 -19.29 13.90 25.38
CA GLU A 397 -20.54 14.66 25.50
C GLU A 397 -20.94 15.30 24.17
N GLN A 398 -19.99 15.87 23.42
CA GLN A 398 -20.27 16.45 22.11
C GLN A 398 -20.64 15.41 21.05
N ARG A 399 -20.05 14.20 21.08
CA ARG A 399 -20.47 13.07 20.23
C ARG A 399 -21.91 12.66 20.51
N GLN A 400 -22.32 12.68 21.78
CA GLN A 400 -23.69 12.33 22.15
C GLN A 400 -24.70 13.37 21.64
N VAL A 401 -24.38 14.66 21.75
CA VAL A 401 -25.20 15.75 21.18
C VAL A 401 -25.29 15.64 19.65
N MET A 402 -24.18 15.32 18.97
CA MET A 402 -24.18 15.13 17.52
C MET A 402 -25.09 13.96 17.09
N ASN A 403 -25.04 12.84 17.82
CA ASN A 403 -25.89 11.68 17.53
C ASN A 403 -27.37 11.98 17.76
N GLU A 404 -27.72 12.81 18.75
CA GLU A 404 -29.10 13.29 18.95
C GLU A 404 -29.58 14.23 17.83
N ILE A 405 -28.69 15.01 17.24
CA ILE A 405 -29.03 15.89 16.11
C ILE A 405 -29.24 15.07 14.83
N ILE A 406 -28.39 14.08 14.58
CA ILE A 406 -28.48 13.19 13.42
C ILE A 406 -29.78 12.36 13.46
N THR A 407 -30.17 11.90 14.65
CA THR A 407 -31.40 11.08 14.82
C THR A 407 -32.70 11.88 14.74
N LYS A 408 -32.65 13.22 14.81
CA LYS A 408 -33.84 14.10 14.74
C LYS A 408 -34.10 14.69 13.35
N GLN A 409 -33.29 14.41 12.33
CA GLN A 409 -33.54 14.88 10.96
C GLN A 409 -34.51 13.94 10.21
N PRO A 410 -35.61 14.44 9.61
CA PRO A 410 -36.49 13.64 8.77
C PRO A 410 -35.83 13.33 7.42
N VAL A 411 -35.90 12.07 7.01
CA VAL A 411 -35.38 11.57 5.73
C VAL A 411 -36.23 12.12 4.58
N ALA A 412 -35.67 13.05 3.79
CA ALA A 412 -36.17 13.40 2.45
C ALA A 412 -35.06 13.98 1.54
N GLN A 413 -34.97 13.38 0.34
CA GLN A 413 -34.28 13.81 -0.90
C GLN A 413 -32.74 13.93 -0.88
N GLU A 414 -32.11 12.78 -1.16
CA GLU A 414 -30.72 12.58 -1.57
C GLU A 414 -30.44 13.24 -2.94
N ASP A 415 -29.98 14.48 -2.91
CA ASP A 415 -29.08 15.05 -3.93
C ASP A 415 -28.61 16.47 -3.56
N LYS A 416 -29.22 17.09 -2.54
CA LYS A 416 -28.75 18.36 -1.95
C LYS A 416 -28.15 18.22 -0.55
N ASN A 417 -28.21 17.03 0.04
CA ASN A 417 -27.80 16.81 1.42
C ASN A 417 -26.28 16.68 1.58
N SER A 418 -25.54 16.21 0.57
CA SER A 418 -24.08 16.15 0.62
C SER A 418 -23.43 17.54 0.69
N GLU A 419 -23.94 18.51 -0.08
CA GLU A 419 -23.49 19.90 -0.04
C GLU A 419 -23.87 20.58 1.29
N ILE A 420 -25.08 20.33 1.81
CA ILE A 420 -25.52 20.92 3.09
C ILE A 420 -24.73 20.33 4.27
N ILE A 421 -24.46 19.01 4.26
CA ILE A 421 -23.65 18.33 5.28
C ILE A 421 -22.20 18.83 5.20
N ALA A 422 -21.62 18.95 4.00
CA ALA A 422 -20.28 19.50 3.82
C ALA A 422 -20.18 20.95 4.33
N VAL A 423 -21.18 21.80 4.01
CA VAL A 423 -21.23 23.18 4.49
C VAL A 423 -21.39 23.23 6.01
N LEU A 424 -22.19 22.35 6.62
CA LEU A 424 -22.35 22.27 8.08
C LEU A 424 -21.06 21.83 8.78
N VAL A 425 -20.36 20.82 8.24
CA VAL A 425 -19.08 20.32 8.78
C VAL A 425 -18.00 21.39 8.67
N VAL A 426 -17.90 22.09 7.54
CA VAL A 426 -16.95 23.19 7.34
C VAL A 426 -17.28 24.36 8.27
N THR A 427 -18.55 24.71 8.44
CA THR A 427 -18.98 25.78 9.35
C THR A 427 -18.66 25.43 10.81
N PHE A 428 -18.83 24.16 11.19
CA PHE A 428 -18.49 23.65 12.52
C PHE A 428 -16.97 23.69 12.79
N LEU A 429 -16.15 23.29 11.83
CA LEU A 429 -14.68 23.38 11.92
C LEU A 429 -14.19 24.83 12.05
N ILE A 430 -14.80 25.76 11.31
CA ILE A 430 -14.49 27.20 11.42
C ILE A 430 -14.81 27.73 12.82
N LEU A 431 -15.95 27.34 13.40
CA LEU A 431 -16.34 27.74 14.75
C LEU A 431 -15.39 27.18 15.83
N LEU A 432 -14.91 25.94 15.67
CA LEU A 432 -13.90 25.33 16.55
C LEU A 432 -12.57 26.09 16.52
N VAL A 433 -12.10 26.47 15.33
CA VAL A 433 -10.86 27.25 15.17
C VAL A 433 -11.01 28.65 15.76
N LEU A 434 -12.17 29.29 15.60
CA LEU A 434 -12.46 30.60 16.20
C LEU A 434 -12.55 30.53 17.73
N ALA A 435 -13.12 29.46 18.29
CA ALA A 435 -13.17 29.23 19.73
C ALA A 435 -11.76 29.01 20.31
N PHE A 436 -10.91 28.25 19.63
CA PHE A 436 -9.52 28.00 20.01
C PHE A 436 -8.68 29.30 19.99
N LEU A 437 -8.80 30.09 18.91
CA LEU A 437 -8.15 31.40 18.80
C LEU A 437 -8.66 32.41 19.83
N GLY A 438 -9.96 32.40 20.13
CA GLY A 438 -10.57 33.20 21.19
C GLY A 438 -10.03 32.85 22.58
N GLY A 439 -9.86 31.55 22.86
CA GLY A 439 -9.23 31.06 24.08
C GLY A 439 -7.77 31.48 24.23
N MET A 440 -6.98 31.41 23.15
CA MET A 440 -5.60 31.90 23.15
C MET A 440 -5.50 33.41 23.37
N MET A 441 -6.40 34.21 22.80
CA MET A 441 -6.42 35.66 23.00
C MET A 441 -6.88 36.07 24.41
N LEU A 442 -7.71 35.25 25.07
CA LEU A 442 -8.09 35.45 26.47
C LEU A 442 -6.95 35.07 27.44
N ARG A 443 -6.13 34.06 27.12
CA ARG A 443 -4.93 33.70 27.91
C ARG A 443 -3.86 34.81 27.88
N LYS A 444 -3.71 35.53 26.77
CA LYS A 444 -2.76 36.65 26.62
C LYS A 444 -3.16 37.96 27.33
N LYS A 445 -4.34 38.05 27.94
CA LYS A 445 -4.79 39.23 28.71
C LYS A 445 -4.66 39.07 30.23
N LYS A 446 -4.13 37.93 30.70
CA LYS A 446 -3.93 37.62 32.12
C LYS A 446 -2.47 37.50 32.56
N GLU A 447 -1.53 37.76 31.66
CA GLU A 447 -0.14 38.15 31.97
C GLU A 447 -0.01 39.66 31.77
#